data_AF-A0A525PED1-F1
#
_entry.id   AF-A0A525PED1-F1
#
_cell.length_a   1.000
_cell.length_b   1.000
_cell.length_c   1.000
_cell.angle_alpha   90.00
_cell.angle_beta   90.00
_cell.angle_gamma   90.00
#
_symmetry.space_group_name_H-M   'P 1'
#
loop_
_entity.id
_entity.type
_entity.pdbx_description
1 polymer ?
#
loop_
_entity_poly.entity_id
_entity_poly.type
_entity_poly.pdbx_seq_one_letter_code
_entity_poly.pdbx_strand_id
1 'polypeptide(L)'
;MRGTERGLSMPLTRRDLIKRAGAAGLVAGWPGLSLAQSGGGILRMPPLVDATTSRAFDLLARTGETNFLGQSATSTWGFNNQTFLGPTLRLAHNSLTKASVRNGVSEPFSLHWHGLEIP
;
A
#
# COMPACT_ATOMS: atom_id res chain seq x y z
N MET A 1 31.70 59.37 50.88
CA MET A 1 32.20 57.97 50.99
C MET A 1 31.19 57.06 50.31
N ARG A 2 31.68 56.09 49.49
CA ARG A 2 31.09 54.79 49.05
C ARG A 2 29.57 54.72 48.73
N GLY A 3 29.12 54.08 47.66
CA GLY A 3 29.76 53.12 46.79
C GLY A 3 28.83 52.69 45.65
N THR A 4 29.48 52.21 44.62
CA THR A 4 28.99 51.51 43.42
C THR A 4 28.13 50.29 43.72
N GLU A 5 26.99 50.18 43.04
CA GLU A 5 26.36 48.89 42.66
C GLU A 5 25.80 49.06 41.23
N ARG A 6 26.59 48.64 40.22
CA ARG A 6 26.09 48.49 38.83
C ARG A 6 25.48 47.10 38.71
N GLY A 7 24.16 47.01 38.81
CA GLY A 7 23.41 45.82 38.40
C GLY A 7 23.48 45.67 36.88
N LEU A 8 24.15 44.63 36.41
CA LEU A 8 24.33 44.32 35.00
C LEU A 8 23.05 43.71 34.41
N SER A 9 22.03 44.51 34.12
CA SER A 9 20.92 44.06 33.27
C SER A 9 21.35 44.23 31.81
N MET A 10 21.88 43.16 31.19
CA MET A 10 22.05 43.14 29.74
C MET A 10 20.66 43.21 29.08
N PRO A 11 20.31 44.30 28.36
CA PRO A 11 19.01 44.38 27.71
C PRO A 11 18.93 43.30 26.62
N LEU A 12 17.83 42.55 26.60
CA LEU A 12 17.57 41.56 25.54
C LEU A 12 17.62 42.26 24.18
N THR A 13 18.62 41.92 23.36
CA THR A 13 18.75 42.49 22.02
C THR A 13 17.91 41.72 21.02
N ARG A 14 17.48 42.38 19.92
CA ARG A 14 16.73 41.73 18.82
C ARG A 14 17.42 40.47 18.29
N ARG A 15 18.76 40.48 18.31
CA ARG A 15 19.60 39.34 17.90
C ARG A 15 19.50 38.17 18.88
N ASP A 16 19.44 38.44 20.17
CA ASP A 16 19.24 37.38 21.18
C ASP A 16 17.82 36.84 21.16
N LEU A 17 16.82 37.67 20.85
CA LEU A 17 15.46 37.22 20.60
C LEU A 17 15.39 36.25 19.41
N ILE A 18 16.01 36.58 18.28
CA ILE A 18 16.04 35.73 17.08
C ILE A 18 16.78 34.41 17.36
N LYS A 19 17.93 34.46 18.03
CA LYS A 19 18.68 33.26 18.41
C LYS A 19 17.87 32.33 19.32
N ARG A 20 17.18 32.89 20.31
CA ARG A 20 16.35 32.12 21.26
C ARG A 20 15.07 31.59 20.60
N ALA A 21 14.43 32.37 19.74
CA ALA A 21 13.26 31.93 18.97
C ALA A 21 13.60 30.82 17.96
N GLY A 22 14.75 30.90 17.29
CA GLY A 22 15.23 29.85 16.40
C GLY A 22 15.52 28.53 17.13
N ALA A 23 16.16 28.58 18.30
CA ALA A 23 16.39 27.40 19.13
C ALA A 23 15.07 26.78 19.66
N ALA A 24 14.11 27.62 20.08
CA ALA A 24 12.79 27.15 20.50
C ALA A 24 11.97 26.53 19.36
N GLY A 25 12.05 27.10 18.15
CA GLY A 25 11.38 26.58 16.96
C GLY A 25 11.88 25.22 16.51
N LEU A 26 13.20 24.97 16.63
CA LEU A 26 13.79 23.66 16.33
C LEU A 26 13.38 22.60 17.35
N VAL A 27 13.33 22.92 18.64
CA VAL A 27 12.94 21.97 19.70
C VAL A 27 11.44 21.67 19.68
N ALA A 28 10.60 22.67 19.42
CA ALA A 28 9.14 22.50 19.36
C ALA A 28 8.65 21.87 18.04
N GLY A 29 9.38 22.06 16.92
CA GLY A 29 9.03 21.50 15.61
C GLY A 29 9.57 20.10 15.33
N TRP A 30 10.51 19.59 16.13
CA TRP A 30 11.18 18.31 15.88
C TRP A 30 10.29 17.06 15.98
N PRO A 31 9.26 16.98 16.86
CA PRO A 31 8.47 15.76 16.99
C PRO A 31 7.52 15.47 15.80
N GLY A 32 7.34 16.42 14.86
CA GLY A 32 6.35 16.34 13.79
C GLY A 32 6.86 15.77 12.45
N LEU A 33 8.17 15.55 12.30
CA LEU A 33 8.78 15.05 11.05
C LEU A 33 9.03 13.54 11.05
N SER A 34 8.22 12.77 11.78
CA SER A 34 8.08 11.34 11.48
C SER A 34 7.00 11.14 10.43
N LEU A 35 7.35 11.36 9.15
CA LEU A 35 6.64 10.73 8.03
C LEU A 35 7.08 9.26 7.92
N ALA A 36 6.90 8.50 9.00
CA ALA A 36 6.84 7.06 8.86
C ALA A 36 5.44 6.76 8.32
N GLN A 37 5.34 6.20 7.12
CA GLN A 37 4.10 5.63 6.63
C GLN A 37 3.78 4.43 7.53
N SER A 38 3.12 4.70 8.65
CA SER A 38 2.65 3.68 9.56
C SER A 38 1.47 2.99 8.89
N GLY A 39 1.72 1.87 8.22
CA GLY A 39 0.65 1.03 7.71
C GLY A 39 0.99 0.24 6.46
N GLY A 40 2.07 -0.54 6.49
CA GLY A 40 2.16 -1.67 5.56
C GLY A 40 1.09 -2.68 5.96
N GLY A 41 -0.05 -2.70 5.25
CA GLY A 41 -1.08 -3.71 5.46
C GLY A 41 -0.50 -5.12 5.32
N ILE A 42 -1.05 -6.08 6.06
CA ILE A 42 -0.66 -7.49 5.94
C ILE A 42 -0.79 -7.91 4.47
N LEU A 43 0.24 -8.54 3.92
CA LEU A 43 0.22 -9.07 2.55
C LEU A 43 -0.91 -10.09 2.43
N ARG A 44 -1.87 -9.80 1.55
CA ARG A 44 -2.98 -10.72 1.25
C ARG A 44 -2.51 -11.71 0.21
N MET A 45 -2.33 -12.97 0.62
CA MET A 45 -2.03 -14.05 -0.29
C MET A 45 -3.29 -14.45 -1.07
N PRO A 46 -3.25 -14.53 -2.41
CA PRO A 46 -4.37 -15.04 -3.19
C PRO A 46 -4.73 -16.48 -2.80
N PRO A 47 -6.02 -16.87 -2.89
CA PRO A 47 -6.44 -18.22 -2.63
C PRO A 47 -5.84 -19.19 -3.65
N LEU A 48 -5.43 -20.37 -3.18
CA LEU A 48 -4.94 -21.44 -4.03
C LEU A 48 -6.11 -22.24 -4.61
N VAL A 49 -6.12 -22.41 -5.92
CA VAL A 49 -6.94 -23.42 -6.61
C VAL A 49 -5.99 -24.54 -7.03
N ASP A 50 -6.03 -25.64 -6.30
CA ASP A 50 -5.23 -26.81 -6.59
C ASP A 50 -5.97 -27.75 -7.55
N ALA A 51 -5.53 -27.77 -8.81
CA ALA A 51 -6.05 -28.64 -9.86
C ALA A 51 -5.09 -29.79 -10.20
N THR A 52 -4.11 -30.07 -9.33
CA THR A 52 -3.13 -31.16 -9.56
C THR A 52 -3.80 -32.53 -9.65
N THR A 53 -4.90 -32.75 -8.92
CA THR A 53 -5.69 -33.99 -8.99
C THR A 53 -6.95 -33.83 -9.82
N SER A 54 -7.71 -32.73 -9.66
CA SER A 54 -9.01 -32.56 -10.34
C SER A 54 -8.89 -32.38 -11.86
N ARG A 55 -7.73 -31.91 -12.34
CA ARG A 55 -7.47 -31.60 -13.75
C ARG A 55 -8.49 -30.61 -14.35
N ALA A 56 -9.09 -29.78 -13.53
CA ALA A 56 -10.05 -28.77 -13.96
C ALA A 56 -10.05 -27.58 -13.01
N PHE A 57 -10.27 -26.38 -13.56
CA PHE A 57 -10.51 -25.17 -12.79
C PHE A 57 -11.45 -24.20 -13.54
N ASP A 58 -12.13 -23.36 -12.77
CA ASP A 58 -13.01 -22.30 -13.27
C ASP A 58 -12.49 -20.91 -12.87
N LEU A 59 -12.50 -20.00 -13.83
CA LEU A 59 -12.24 -18.58 -13.67
C LEU A 59 -13.42 -17.78 -14.21
N LEU A 60 -14.05 -16.97 -13.36
CA LEU A 60 -15.07 -16.02 -13.75
C LEU A 60 -14.53 -14.60 -13.55
N ALA A 61 -14.31 -13.86 -14.63
CA ALA A 61 -13.97 -12.45 -14.55
C ALA A 61 -15.18 -11.65 -14.06
N ARG A 62 -15.00 -10.78 -13.06
CA ARG A 62 -16.06 -9.96 -12.47
C ARG A 62 -15.53 -8.56 -12.14
N THR A 63 -16.43 -7.58 -12.18
CA THR A 63 -16.17 -6.27 -11.59
C THR A 63 -16.27 -6.34 -10.07
N GLY A 64 -15.58 -5.44 -9.39
CA GLY A 64 -15.62 -5.27 -7.94
C GLY A 64 -15.05 -3.90 -7.55
N GLU A 65 -14.90 -3.68 -6.26
CA GLU A 65 -14.21 -2.51 -5.74
C GLU A 65 -13.16 -2.92 -4.71
N THR A 66 -12.00 -2.28 -4.75
CA THR A 66 -10.89 -2.57 -3.82
C THR A 66 -10.35 -1.27 -3.23
N ASN A 67 -10.26 -1.21 -1.90
CA ASN A 67 -9.64 -0.10 -1.20
C ASN A 67 -8.16 -0.41 -0.92
N PHE A 68 -7.27 0.18 -1.71
CA PHE A 68 -5.83 -0.08 -1.63
C PHE A 68 -5.14 0.68 -0.49
N LEU A 69 -5.60 1.89 -0.19
CA LEU A 69 -4.89 2.83 0.69
C LEU A 69 -5.71 3.27 1.92
N GLY A 70 -6.85 2.62 2.18
CA GLY A 70 -7.74 2.93 3.29
C GLY A 70 -8.60 4.19 3.13
N GLN A 71 -8.49 4.91 2.01
CA GLN A 71 -9.17 6.19 1.80
C GLN A 71 -10.49 6.05 1.02
N SER A 72 -10.46 5.37 -0.12
CA SER A 72 -11.62 5.15 -0.98
C SER A 72 -11.49 3.83 -1.73
N ALA A 73 -12.63 3.21 -2.02
CA ALA A 73 -12.67 2.07 -2.92
C ALA A 73 -12.43 2.54 -4.36
N THR A 74 -11.71 1.73 -5.14
CA THR A 74 -11.46 1.92 -6.57
C THR A 74 -12.15 0.81 -7.33
N SER A 75 -12.81 1.14 -8.45
CA SER A 75 -13.35 0.12 -9.36
C SER A 75 -12.22 -0.76 -9.88
N THR A 76 -12.37 -2.06 -9.70
CA THR A 76 -11.37 -3.07 -10.07
C THR A 76 -12.04 -4.26 -10.73
N TRP A 77 -11.24 -5.07 -11.41
CA TRP A 77 -11.67 -6.38 -11.86
C TRP A 77 -10.88 -7.46 -11.13
N GLY A 78 -11.52 -8.61 -10.95
CA GLY A 78 -10.88 -9.81 -10.44
C GLY A 78 -11.52 -11.08 -10.95
N PHE A 79 -11.01 -12.21 -10.46
CA PHE A 79 -11.53 -13.54 -10.78
C PHE A 79 -12.17 -14.19 -9.56
N ASN A 80 -13.26 -14.90 -9.83
CA ASN A 80 -14.05 -15.66 -8.86
C ASN A 80 -14.58 -14.76 -7.73
N ASN A 81 -14.21 -15.06 -6.48
CA ASN A 81 -14.69 -14.34 -5.30
C ASN A 81 -13.78 -13.16 -4.91
N GLN A 82 -12.79 -12.80 -5.74
CA GLN A 82 -11.87 -11.70 -5.46
C GLN A 82 -12.27 -10.45 -6.23
N THR A 83 -12.25 -9.31 -5.55
CA THR A 83 -12.54 -7.99 -6.15
C THR A 83 -11.35 -7.44 -6.95
N PHE A 84 -10.15 -7.98 -6.74
CA PHE A 84 -8.91 -7.62 -7.43
C PHE A 84 -8.02 -8.86 -7.57
N LEU A 85 -7.28 -8.98 -8.68
CA LEU A 85 -6.46 -10.15 -9.06
C LEU A 85 -7.30 -11.43 -9.28
N GLY A 86 -6.65 -12.59 -9.22
CA GLY A 86 -7.27 -13.90 -9.34
C GLY A 86 -6.59 -14.91 -8.42
N PRO A 87 -7.09 -16.15 -8.36
CA PRO A 87 -6.50 -17.17 -7.52
C PRO A 87 -5.10 -17.55 -8.03
N THR A 88 -4.28 -18.11 -7.16
CA THR A 88 -3.08 -18.84 -7.59
C THR A 88 -3.51 -20.21 -8.07
N LEU A 89 -3.28 -20.52 -9.34
CA LEU A 89 -3.55 -21.85 -9.89
C LEU A 89 -2.34 -22.76 -9.69
N ARG A 90 -2.58 -23.97 -9.17
CA ARG A 90 -1.56 -25.03 -9.13
C ARG A 90 -2.00 -26.19 -10.00
N LEU A 91 -1.23 -26.45 -11.04
CA LEU A 91 -1.48 -27.51 -12.02
C LEU A 91 -0.39 -28.58 -11.88
N ALA A 92 -0.69 -29.83 -12.21
CA ALA A 92 0.38 -30.82 -12.32
C ALA A 92 0.99 -30.81 -13.71
N HIS A 93 2.31 -30.99 -13.74
CA HIS A 93 3.14 -30.99 -14.94
C HIS A 93 2.72 -32.09 -15.94
N ASN A 94 2.97 -31.87 -17.23
CA ASN A 94 2.72 -32.82 -18.33
C ASN A 94 1.33 -33.47 -18.28
N SER A 95 0.31 -32.68 -17.98
CA SER A 95 -1.05 -33.18 -17.80
C SER A 95 -2.06 -32.27 -18.47
N LEU A 96 -3.04 -32.87 -19.14
CA LEU A 96 -4.19 -32.12 -19.66
C LEU A 96 -5.05 -31.63 -18.50
N THR A 97 -5.29 -30.33 -18.48
CA THR A 97 -6.16 -29.66 -17.50
C THR A 97 -7.22 -28.87 -18.24
N LYS A 98 -8.49 -29.06 -17.89
CA LYS A 98 -9.60 -28.29 -18.44
C LYS A 98 -9.63 -26.91 -17.80
N ALA A 99 -9.33 -25.87 -18.58
CA ALA A 99 -9.49 -24.48 -18.18
C ALA A 99 -10.86 -23.97 -18.62
N SER A 100 -11.68 -23.51 -17.67
CA SER A 100 -12.97 -22.88 -17.94
C SER A 100 -12.89 -21.41 -17.57
N VAL A 101 -12.92 -20.53 -18.57
CA VAL A 101 -12.83 -19.07 -18.38
C VAL A 101 -14.12 -18.44 -18.88
N ARG A 102 -14.76 -17.65 -18.01
CA ARG A 102 -16.03 -17.00 -18.29
C ARG A 102 -15.88 -15.49 -18.15
N ASN A 103 -16.40 -14.75 -19.12
CA ASN A 103 -16.49 -13.30 -19.06
C ASN A 103 -17.78 -12.87 -18.35
N GLY A 104 -17.65 -12.29 -17.17
CA GLY A 104 -18.73 -11.65 -16.43
C GLY A 104 -18.59 -10.13 -16.31
N VAL A 105 -17.66 -9.51 -17.05
CA VAL A 105 -17.54 -8.05 -17.15
C VAL A 105 -18.25 -7.52 -18.39
N SER A 106 -18.45 -6.21 -18.47
CA SER A 106 -19.25 -5.57 -19.52
C SER A 106 -18.55 -5.43 -20.87
N GLU A 107 -17.26 -5.75 -20.96
CA GLU A 107 -16.46 -5.59 -22.18
C GLU A 107 -15.69 -6.86 -22.56
N PRO A 108 -15.35 -7.03 -23.85
CA PRO A 108 -14.55 -8.16 -24.30
C PRO A 108 -13.14 -8.15 -23.67
N PHE A 109 -12.64 -9.32 -23.27
CA PHE A 109 -11.25 -9.47 -22.82
C PHE A 109 -10.64 -10.78 -23.33
N SER A 110 -9.31 -10.84 -23.31
CA SER A 110 -8.52 -12.06 -23.50
C SER A 110 -7.60 -12.27 -22.30
N LEU A 111 -7.30 -13.53 -21.99
CA LEU A 111 -6.32 -13.92 -20.98
C LEU A 111 -5.17 -14.65 -21.66
N HIS A 112 -3.95 -14.30 -21.27
CA HIS A 112 -2.75 -14.99 -21.71
C HIS A 112 -2.17 -15.80 -20.55
N TRP A 113 -1.94 -17.09 -20.78
CA TRP A 113 -1.23 -17.96 -19.84
C TRP A 113 0.28 -17.69 -19.93
N HIS A 114 0.71 -16.59 -19.30
CA HIS A 114 2.09 -16.13 -19.42
C HIS A 114 3.08 -17.20 -18.93
N GLY A 115 3.94 -17.65 -19.84
CA GLY A 115 4.97 -18.67 -19.58
C GLY A 115 4.47 -20.12 -19.64
N LEU A 116 3.18 -20.36 -19.90
CA LEU A 116 2.68 -21.73 -20.11
C LEU A 116 2.97 -22.16 -21.56
N GLU A 117 3.64 -23.30 -21.73
CA GLU A 117 3.85 -23.92 -23.03
C GLU A 117 2.56 -24.61 -23.49
N ILE A 118 1.85 -23.98 -24.42
CA ILE A 118 0.60 -24.46 -25.01
C ILE A 118 0.61 -24.21 -26.53
N PRO A 119 -0.07 -25.05 -27.34
CA PRO A 119 -0.15 -24.90 -28.78
C PRO A 119 -0.81 -23.60 -29.25
#